data_AF-A0A511ZP40-F1
#
_entry.id   AF-A0A511ZP40-F1
#
_cell.length_a   1.000
_cell.length_b   1.000
_cell.length_c   1.000
_cell.angle_alpha   90.00
_cell.angle_beta   90.00
_cell.angle_gamma   90.00
#
_symmetry.space_group_name_H-M   'P 1'
#
loop_
_entity.id
_entity.type
_entity.pdbx_description
1 polymer ?
#
loop_
_entity_poly.entity_id
_entity_poly.type
_entity_poly.pdbx_seq_one_letter_code
_entity_poly.pdbx_strand_id
1 'polypeptide(L)' 'MTDLPYKRIKGLKEWNFGRFEGEHEYLNPALPYRDFFVQFGGDGEDEVQKRISDCLLDIMQQEEGRNT' A
#
# COMPACT_ATOMS: atom_id res chain seq x y z
N MET A 1 -3.91 23.49 12.04
CA MET A 1 -4.51 23.28 10.71
C MET A 1 -3.55 23.85 9.68
N THR A 2 -3.39 23.18 8.54
CA THR A 2 -2.50 23.59 7.44
C THR A 2 -3.33 23.92 6.21
N ASP A 3 -2.84 24.81 5.35
CA ASP A 3 -3.47 25.16 4.07
C ASP A 3 -3.09 24.19 2.93
N LEU A 4 -2.30 23.16 3.22
CA LEU A 4 -1.92 22.15 2.24
C LEU A 4 -3.15 21.34 1.79
N PRO A 5 -3.37 21.18 0.47
CA PRO A 5 -4.50 20.41 -0.04
C PRO A 5 -4.36 18.93 0.35
N TYR A 6 -5.46 18.33 0.81
CA TYR A 6 -5.52 16.91 1.16
C TYR A 6 -6.28 16.12 0.10
N LYS A 7 -5.68 15.02 -0.37
CA LYS A 7 -6.28 14.11 -1.36
C LYS A 7 -6.21 12.67 -0.85
N ARG A 8 -7.34 11.95 -0.94
CA ARG A 8 -7.41 10.51 -0.62
C ARG A 8 -7.17 9.70 -1.88
N ILE A 9 -6.16 8.82 -1.88
CA ILE A 9 -5.80 8.00 -3.03
C ILE A 9 -5.79 6.53 -2.61
N LYS A 10 -6.62 5.70 -3.26
CA LYS A 10 -6.75 4.27 -2.90
C LYS A 10 -5.48 3.46 -3.14
N GLY A 11 -4.64 3.87 -4.10
CA GLY A 11 -3.36 3.23 -4.39
C GLY A 11 -2.35 3.31 -3.24
N LEU A 12 -2.57 4.18 -2.26
CA LEU A 12 -1.74 4.33 -1.05
C LEU A 12 -2.28 3.57 0.18
N LYS A 13 -3.27 2.69 0.00
CA LYS A 13 -3.73 1.82 1.10
C LYS A 13 -2.61 0.86 1.51
N GLU A 14 -2.57 0.53 2.80
CA GLU A 14 -1.73 -0.55 3.32
C GLU A 14 -2.08 -1.90 2.67
N TRP A 15 -1.16 -2.85 2.80
CA TRP A 15 -1.38 -4.26 2.48
C TRP A 15 -2.68 -4.78 3.10
N ASN A 16 -3.53 -5.41 2.29
CA ASN A 16 -4.69 -6.15 2.77
C ASN A 16 -4.30 -7.55 3.27
N PHE A 17 -4.54 -7.86 4.54
CA PHE A 17 -4.24 -9.18 5.13
C PHE A 17 -5.40 -10.19 5.03
N GLY A 18 -6.51 -9.81 4.42
CA GLY A 18 -7.69 -10.66 4.27
C GLY A 18 -8.27 -11.04 5.63
N ARG A 19 -8.40 -12.35 5.90
CA ARG A 19 -8.91 -12.83 7.20
C ARG A 19 -8.02 -12.53 8.41
N PHE A 20 -6.77 -12.13 8.20
CA PHE A 20 -5.84 -11.77 9.29
C PHE A 20 -5.96 -10.29 9.71
N GLU A 21 -6.83 -9.51 9.07
CA GLU A 21 -7.10 -8.13 9.48
C GLU A 21 -7.61 -8.05 10.93
N GLY A 22 -6.86 -7.36 11.80
CA GLY A 22 -7.17 -7.23 13.21
C GLY A 22 -6.69 -8.37 14.11
N GLU A 23 -6.00 -9.37 13.56
CA GLU A 23 -5.37 -10.45 14.31
C GLU A 23 -3.99 -10.06 14.86
N HIS A 24 -3.44 -10.87 15.76
CA HIS A 24 -2.14 -10.61 16.38
C HIS A 24 -0.97 -10.77 15.40
N GLU A 25 -0.01 -9.82 15.41
CA GLU A 25 1.15 -9.83 14.51
C GLU A 25 2.05 -11.07 14.62
N TYR A 26 2.10 -11.76 15.77
CA TYR A 26 2.90 -12.99 15.92
C TYR A 26 2.37 -14.16 15.08
N LEU A 27 1.16 -14.03 14.52
CA LEU A 27 0.58 -14.99 13.58
C LEU A 27 1.08 -14.77 12.14
N ASN A 28 1.75 -13.66 11.85
CA ASN A 28 2.32 -13.42 10.54
C ASN A 28 3.44 -14.45 10.27
N PRO A 29 3.57 -14.94 9.03
CA PRO A 29 4.68 -15.81 8.67
C PRO A 29 6.00 -15.04 8.75
N ALA A 30 7.13 -15.73 8.65
CA ALA A 30 8.40 -15.03 8.46
C ALA A 30 8.41 -14.31 7.11
N LEU A 31 9.03 -13.12 7.04
CA LEU A 31 9.28 -12.43 5.78
C LEU A 31 10.19 -13.27 4.87
N PRO A 32 10.05 -13.18 3.54
CA PRO A 32 9.03 -12.42 2.80
C PRO A 32 7.66 -13.11 2.77
N TYR A 33 6.57 -12.33 2.79
CA TYR A 33 5.20 -12.87 2.82
C TYR A 33 4.76 -13.47 1.49
N ARG A 34 5.27 -12.96 0.35
CA ARG A 34 4.90 -13.42 -1.00
C ARG A 34 3.38 -13.51 -1.14
N ASP A 35 2.86 -14.70 -1.44
CA ASP A 35 1.43 -14.94 -1.68
C ASP A 35 0.69 -15.48 -0.46
N PHE A 36 1.31 -15.44 0.73
CA PHE A 36 0.73 -16.06 1.93
C PHE A 36 -0.70 -15.59 2.21
N PHE A 37 -0.96 -14.28 2.11
CA PHE A 37 -2.28 -13.70 2.41
C PHE A 37 -3.31 -13.87 1.29
N VAL A 38 -2.90 -14.19 0.06
CA VAL A 38 -3.79 -14.35 -1.11
C VAL A 38 -4.84 -15.42 -0.85
N GLN A 39 -4.45 -16.55 -0.25
CA GLN A 39 -5.38 -17.64 0.08
C GLN A 39 -6.43 -17.25 1.15
N PHE A 40 -6.21 -16.14 1.86
CA PHE A 40 -7.09 -15.59 2.87
C PHE A 40 -7.89 -14.37 2.40
N GLY A 41 -7.81 -14.03 1.10
CA GLY A 41 -8.47 -12.86 0.52
C GLY A 41 -7.70 -11.54 0.71
N GLY A 42 -6.42 -11.62 1.08
CA GLY A 42 -5.50 -10.49 1.13
C GLY A 42 -4.74 -10.30 -0.18
N ASP A 43 -3.85 -9.32 -0.19
CA ASP A 43 -3.01 -8.99 -1.35
C ASP A 43 -1.72 -9.85 -1.37
N GLY A 44 -1.15 -10.06 -2.57
CA GLY A 44 0.21 -10.57 -2.72
C GLY A 44 1.27 -9.47 -2.57
N GLU A 45 2.49 -9.85 -2.16
CA GLU A 45 3.59 -8.91 -1.96
C GLU A 45 3.90 -8.08 -3.21
N ASP A 46 4.03 -8.73 -4.36
CA ASP A 46 4.32 -8.07 -5.64
C ASP A 46 3.16 -7.15 -6.07
N GLU A 47 1.90 -7.52 -5.76
CA GLU A 47 0.73 -6.71 -6.08
C GLU A 47 0.72 -5.40 -5.28
N VAL A 48 1.04 -5.46 -3.99
CA VAL A 48 1.15 -4.29 -3.11
C VAL A 48 2.29 -3.39 -3.58
N GLN A 49 3.48 -3.96 -3.82
CA GLN A 49 4.63 -3.20 -4.29
C GLN A 49 4.34 -2.50 -5.62
N LYS A 50 3.71 -3.21 -6.56
CA LYS A 50 3.34 -2.65 -7.86
C LYS A 50 2.32 -1.53 -7.70
N ARG A 51 1.24 -1.76 -6.95
CA ARG A 51 0.17 -0.76 -6.72
C ARG A 51 0.71 0.54 -6.13
N ILE A 52 1.57 0.44 -5.13
CA ILE A 52 2.16 1.62 -4.47
C ILE A 52 3.13 2.31 -5.42
N SER A 53 4.03 1.55 -6.07
CA SER A 53 5.01 2.09 -7.02
C SER A 53 4.34 2.85 -8.17
N ASP A 54 3.35 2.24 -8.81
CA ASP A 54 2.60 2.87 -9.90
C ASP A 54 1.86 4.12 -9.41
N CYS A 55 1.19 4.04 -8.25
CA CYS A 55 0.46 5.17 -7.69
C CYS A 55 1.39 6.35 -7.37
N LEU A 56 2.58 6.08 -6.84
CA LEU A 56 3.56 7.13 -6.55
C LEU A 56 4.13 7.72 -7.82
N LEU A 57 4.42 6.91 -8.83
CA LEU A 57 4.87 7.38 -10.13
C LEU A 57 3.83 8.31 -10.77
N ASP A 58 2.56 7.92 -10.74
CA ASP A 58 1.45 8.74 -11.25
C ASP A 58 1.34 10.09 -10.53
N ILE A 59 1.54 10.10 -9.21
CA ILE A 59 1.56 11.34 -8.42
C ILE A 59 2.73 12.22 -8.86
N MET A 60 3.94 11.65 -8.96
CA MET A 60 5.14 12.40 -9.36
C MET A 60 5.02 12.99 -10.77
N GLN A 61 4.37 12.30 -11.70
CA GLN A 61 4.15 12.77 -13.06
C GLN A 61 3.09 13.88 -13.17
N GLN A 62 2.15 13.94 -12.22
CA GLN A 62 1.08 14.94 -12.20
C GLN A 62 1.51 16.26 -11.53
N GLU A 63 2.61 16.25 -10.77
CA GLU A 63 3.12 17.43 -10.09
C GLU A 63 4.12 18.19 -10.99
N GLU A 64 3.88 19.49 -11.19
CA GLU A 64 4.92 20.39 -11.71
C GLU A 64 5.94 20.60 -10.60
N GLY A 65 7.05 19.84 -10.63
CA GLY A 65 8.08 19.88 -9.59
C GLY A 65 8.47 21.31 -9.20
N ARG A 66 8.11 21.72 -7.98
CA ARG A 66 8.51 23.00 -7.41
C ARG A 66 9.81 22.84 -6.63
N ASN A 67 10.92 23.20 -7.27
CA ASN A 67 12.19 23.44 -6.59
C ASN A 67 12.19 24.88 -6.08
N THR A 68 11.56 25.14 -4.93
CA THR A 68 11.66 26.42 -4.21
C THR A 68 12.59 26.29 -3.02
#